data_AF-A0AA88CQI4-F1
#
_entry.id   AF-A0AA88CQI4-F1
#
_cell.length_a   1.000
_cell.length_b   1.000
_cell.length_c   1.000
_cell.angle_alpha   90.00
_cell.angle_beta   90.00
_cell.angle_gamma   90.00
#
_symmetry.space_group_name_H-M   'P 1'
#
loop_
_entity.id
_entity.type
_entity.pdbx_description
1 polymer ?
#
loop_
_entity_poly.entity_id
_entity_poly.type
_entity_poly.pdbx_seq_one_letter_code
_entity_poly.pdbx_strand_id
1 'polypeptide(L)'
;MATFWTPHLVKGRDSDPNGGPTNTGLFSLYLDEFDDNWSTQVEDFDYILLSAGHWFYRPAVFYERSRLVGCHYCLLPNVTDLGMYYGYRRALRTTFRAITSLKNYKGITYLRTFAPSHFENGLWNEGGNCVRTRPFRSNETVLEGPNMEFYMTQVEEFRAAERVARKRGLKFRLLDTTQAMLLRPDGHPSRYGHWAHENVTLYNDCVHWCLPGPIDTWNDFLLEMLKTERLRSAEERLHSKDRKLLVR
;
A
#
# COMPACT_ATOMS: atom_id res chain seq x y z
N MET A 1 8.92 17.30 -1.11
CA MET A 1 8.36 15.96 -1.35
C MET A 1 9.52 14.98 -1.28
N ALA A 2 9.38 13.88 -0.54
CA ALA A 2 10.36 12.82 -0.46
C ALA A 2 9.67 11.48 -0.73
N THR A 3 10.41 10.51 -1.27
CA THR A 3 9.91 9.17 -1.56
C THR A 3 10.82 8.16 -0.90
N PHE A 4 10.24 7.30 -0.07
CA PHE A 4 10.97 6.22 0.60
C PHE A 4 10.56 4.89 -0.03
N TRP A 5 11.51 4.20 -0.66
CA TRP A 5 11.26 2.88 -1.21
C TRP A 5 11.32 1.84 -0.10
N THR A 6 10.16 1.38 0.34
CA THR A 6 10.00 0.32 1.35
C THR A 6 8.79 -0.57 0.98
N PRO A 7 8.97 -1.55 0.08
CA PRO A 7 7.86 -2.26 -0.55
C PRO A 7 6.93 -2.99 0.44
N HIS A 8 7.45 -3.37 1.60
CA HIS A 8 6.72 -4.04 2.69
C HIS A 8 6.45 -3.12 3.89
N LEU A 9 6.86 -1.84 3.86
CA LEU A 9 6.72 -0.81 4.91
C LEU A 9 7.45 -1.09 6.24
N VAL A 10 7.73 -2.35 6.55
CA VAL A 10 8.50 -2.81 7.72
C VAL A 10 9.93 -3.13 7.31
N LYS A 11 10.81 -3.28 8.32
CA LYS A 11 12.19 -3.67 8.09
C LYS A 11 12.22 -4.98 7.30
N GLY A 12 12.87 -4.92 6.15
CA GLY A 12 12.97 -6.02 5.22
C GLY A 12 14.36 -6.08 4.61
N ARG A 13 14.79 -7.28 4.26
CA ARG A 13 15.95 -7.49 3.39
C ARG A 13 15.59 -8.51 2.33
N ASP A 14 16.11 -8.32 1.12
CA ASP A 14 16.08 -9.36 0.12
C ASP A 14 17.22 -10.34 0.43
N SER A 15 16.87 -11.49 1.04
CA SER A 15 17.86 -12.45 1.53
C SER A 15 18.41 -13.34 0.42
N ASP A 16 17.69 -13.43 -0.71
CA ASP A 16 18.09 -14.23 -1.87
C ASP A 16 17.45 -13.65 -3.14
N PRO A 17 18.00 -12.55 -3.71
CA PRO A 17 17.34 -11.74 -4.74
C PRO A 17 16.98 -12.47 -6.04
N ASN A 18 17.75 -13.51 -6.38
CA ASN A 18 17.55 -14.30 -7.60
C ASN A 18 17.07 -15.72 -7.31
N GLY A 19 16.88 -16.09 -6.04
CA GLY A 19 16.39 -17.39 -5.66
C GLY A 19 14.97 -17.35 -5.12
N GLY A 20 14.73 -18.18 -4.11
CA GLY A 20 13.38 -18.50 -3.63
C GLY A 20 12.55 -19.32 -4.63
N PRO A 21 11.38 -19.82 -4.21
CA PRO A 21 10.57 -20.74 -5.02
C PRO A 21 10.08 -20.20 -6.36
N THR A 22 10.02 -18.88 -6.51
CA THR A 22 9.56 -18.21 -7.74
C THR A 22 10.70 -17.63 -8.57
N ASN A 23 11.98 -17.82 -8.18
CA ASN A 23 13.15 -17.17 -8.79
C ASN A 23 13.03 -15.63 -8.88
N THR A 24 12.37 -15.02 -7.88
CA THR A 24 12.12 -13.57 -7.86
C THR A 24 12.38 -12.95 -6.49
N GLY A 25 13.29 -13.53 -5.70
CA GLY A 25 13.58 -13.06 -4.36
C GLY A 25 12.97 -13.94 -3.28
N LEU A 26 13.68 -14.04 -2.15
CA LEU A 26 13.15 -14.50 -0.88
C LEU A 26 13.35 -13.41 0.18
N PHE A 27 12.29 -12.68 0.49
CA PHE A 27 12.35 -11.58 1.44
C PHE A 27 12.41 -12.07 2.87
N SER A 28 13.20 -11.44 3.73
CA SER A 28 13.09 -11.60 5.18
C SER A 28 12.47 -10.35 5.77
N LEU A 29 11.27 -10.49 6.32
CA LEU A 29 10.47 -9.40 6.87
C LEU A 29 10.42 -9.49 8.38
N TYR A 30 10.79 -8.42 9.06
CA TYR A 30 10.74 -8.29 10.52
C TYR A 30 9.44 -7.58 10.88
N LEU A 31 8.38 -8.37 11.08
CA LEU A 31 6.99 -7.89 11.11
C LEU A 31 6.65 -7.02 12.33
N ASP A 32 7.53 -6.94 13.33
CA ASP A 32 7.40 -6.09 14.51
C ASP A 32 8.44 -4.96 14.59
N GLU A 33 9.31 -4.82 13.59
CA GLU A 33 10.35 -3.79 13.50
C GLU A 33 9.99 -2.71 12.46
N PHE A 34 10.31 -1.45 12.76
CA PHE A 34 10.11 -0.35 11.83
C PHE A 34 11.24 -0.32 10.80
N ASP A 35 10.94 0.10 9.58
CA ASP A 35 11.99 0.37 8.60
C ASP A 35 12.58 1.76 8.85
N ASP A 36 13.86 1.80 9.20
CA ASP A 36 14.58 3.04 9.51
C ASP A 36 14.65 4.00 8.31
N ASN A 37 14.51 3.48 7.07
CA ASN A 37 14.56 4.27 5.85
C ASN A 37 13.55 5.43 5.86
N TRP A 38 12.34 5.19 6.38
CA TRP A 38 11.31 6.23 6.48
C TRP A 38 11.01 6.62 7.93
N SER A 39 11.02 5.67 8.87
CA SER A 39 10.48 5.91 10.22
C SER A 39 11.28 6.95 11.01
N THR A 40 12.56 7.14 10.69
CA THR A 40 13.44 8.14 11.31
C THR A 40 13.24 9.56 10.77
N GLN A 41 12.52 9.73 9.65
CA GLN A 41 12.42 10.99 8.92
C GLN A 41 10.98 11.54 8.86
N VAL A 42 9.96 10.68 8.99
CA VAL A 42 8.56 11.08 8.74
C VAL A 42 7.94 12.03 9.77
N GLU A 43 8.56 12.23 10.94
CA GLU A 43 8.01 13.10 11.98
C GLU A 43 7.90 14.57 11.53
N ASP A 44 8.79 15.00 10.63
CA ASP A 44 8.87 16.38 10.12
C ASP A 44 7.95 16.66 8.92
N PHE A 45 7.19 15.67 8.44
CA PHE A 45 6.31 15.84 7.29
C PHE A 45 4.89 16.28 7.69
N ASP A 46 4.31 17.21 6.95
CA ASP A 46 2.89 17.60 7.12
C ASP A 46 1.91 16.52 6.64
N TYR A 47 2.34 15.73 5.65
CA TYR A 47 1.54 14.70 5.01
C TYR A 47 2.37 13.45 4.78
N ILE A 48 1.83 12.30 5.19
CA ILE A 48 2.41 10.97 4.90
C ILE A 48 1.43 10.23 3.99
N LEU A 49 1.88 9.73 2.85
CA LEU A 49 1.09 8.86 1.97
C LEU A 49 1.68 7.45 1.98
N LEU A 50 0.97 6.51 2.59
CA LEU A 50 1.36 5.10 2.65
C LEU A 50 0.71 4.31 1.52
N SER A 51 1.45 3.35 0.96
CA SER A 51 0.96 2.37 -0.01
C SER A 51 1.77 1.09 0.08
N ALA A 52 1.11 -0.06 0.04
CA ALA A 52 1.72 -1.37 -0.05
C ALA A 52 0.73 -2.38 -0.67
N GLY A 53 1.23 -3.50 -1.19
CA GLY A 53 0.38 -4.48 -1.86
C GLY A 53 1.15 -5.58 -2.59
N HIS A 54 1.47 -5.36 -3.87
CA HIS A 54 1.95 -6.41 -4.78
C HIS A 54 3.19 -7.18 -4.30
N TRP A 55 4.08 -6.55 -3.54
CA TRP A 55 5.28 -7.22 -3.02
C TRP A 55 4.99 -8.32 -2.00
N PHE A 56 3.78 -8.39 -1.44
CA PHE A 56 3.37 -9.46 -0.54
C PHE A 56 3.00 -10.76 -1.27
N TYR A 57 2.83 -10.72 -2.60
CA TYR A 57 2.71 -11.96 -3.39
C TYR A 57 4.04 -12.74 -3.48
N ARG A 58 5.18 -12.05 -3.31
CA ARG A 58 6.51 -12.66 -3.36
C ARG A 58 6.75 -13.57 -2.14
N PRO A 59 7.50 -14.68 -2.30
CA PRO A 59 7.98 -15.47 -1.18
C PRO A 59 8.61 -14.61 -0.08
N ALA A 60 8.24 -14.86 1.16
CA ALA A 60 8.76 -14.10 2.30
C ALA A 60 8.86 -14.97 3.55
N VAL A 61 9.95 -14.80 4.30
CA VAL A 61 10.19 -15.38 5.61
C VAL A 61 9.87 -14.32 6.67
N PHE A 62 9.11 -14.71 7.69
CA PHE A 62 8.60 -13.79 8.70
C PHE A 62 9.35 -13.95 10.03
N TYR A 63 9.81 -12.83 10.56
CA TYR A 63 10.49 -12.72 11.84
C TYR A 63 9.71 -11.82 12.80
N GLU A 64 9.66 -12.22 14.07
CA GLU A 64 9.15 -11.40 15.17
C GLU A 64 10.05 -11.56 16.39
N ARG A 65 10.40 -10.45 17.04
CA ARG A 65 11.39 -10.43 18.15
C ARG A 65 12.67 -11.18 17.75
N SER A 66 13.09 -10.96 16.50
CA SER A 66 14.23 -11.62 15.86
C SER A 66 14.16 -13.17 15.80
N ARG A 67 12.98 -13.77 15.91
CA ARG A 67 12.75 -15.22 15.78
C ARG A 67 11.89 -15.53 14.56
N LEU A 68 12.23 -16.60 13.85
CA LEU A 68 11.42 -17.13 12.75
C LEU A 68 10.04 -17.56 13.27
N VAL A 69 8.98 -17.00 12.70
CA VAL A 69 7.59 -17.35 13.07
C VAL A 69 6.85 -18.11 11.97
N GLY A 70 7.33 -18.04 10.73
CA GLY A 70 6.75 -18.73 9.58
C GLY A 70 7.16 -18.07 8.27
N CYS A 71 6.44 -18.35 7.20
CA CYS A 71 6.70 -17.76 5.90
C CYS A 71 5.44 -17.65 5.02
N HIS A 72 5.59 -17.13 3.82
CA HIS A 72 4.66 -17.27 2.71
C HIS A 72 5.43 -17.88 1.55
N TYR A 73 4.99 -19.05 1.07
CA TYR A 73 5.51 -19.75 -0.10
C TYR A 73 7.06 -19.79 -0.14
N CYS A 74 7.70 -20.13 0.97
CA CYS A 74 9.17 -20.19 1.06
C CYS A 74 9.76 -21.58 0.77
N LEU A 75 8.94 -22.64 0.82
CA LEU A 75 9.34 -24.05 0.63
C LEU A 75 10.53 -24.50 1.51
N LEU A 76 10.78 -23.83 2.63
CA LEU A 76 11.82 -24.20 3.58
C LEU A 76 11.34 -25.37 4.46
N PRO A 77 12.18 -26.39 4.70
CA PRO A 77 11.82 -27.50 5.56
C PRO A 77 11.60 -27.01 7.00
N ASN A 78 10.57 -27.54 7.67
CA ASN A 78 10.20 -27.22 9.05
C ASN A 78 9.81 -25.73 9.28
N VAL A 79 9.36 -25.02 8.24
CA VAL A 79 8.82 -23.65 8.36
C VAL A 79 7.36 -23.65 7.96
N THR A 80 6.48 -23.21 8.87
CA THR A 80 5.04 -23.12 8.60
C THR A 80 4.74 -22.02 7.58
N ASP A 81 3.98 -22.35 6.54
CA ASP A 81 3.39 -21.36 5.64
C ASP A 81 2.18 -20.71 6.31
N LEU A 82 2.30 -19.43 6.65
CA LEU A 82 1.27 -18.59 7.25
C LEU A 82 0.49 -17.79 6.20
N GLY A 83 0.93 -17.83 4.94
CA GLY A 83 0.35 -17.10 3.82
C GLY A 83 0.67 -15.60 3.81
N MET A 84 0.55 -15.00 2.61
CA MET A 84 0.87 -13.60 2.38
C MET A 84 0.07 -12.61 3.24
N TYR A 85 -1.21 -12.91 3.53
CA TYR A 85 -2.06 -12.01 4.32
C TYR A 85 -1.62 -11.91 5.78
N TYR A 86 -0.96 -12.94 6.33
CA TYR A 86 -0.36 -12.86 7.66
C TYR A 86 0.70 -11.75 7.69
N GLY A 87 1.68 -11.83 6.77
CA GLY A 87 2.73 -10.82 6.64
C GLY A 87 2.15 -9.43 6.37
N TYR A 88 1.18 -9.33 5.46
CA TYR A 88 0.56 -8.08 5.07
C TYR A 88 -0.17 -7.37 6.23
N ARG A 89 -1.01 -8.11 6.96
CA ARG A 89 -1.74 -7.59 8.11
C ARG A 89 -0.79 -7.10 9.20
N ARG A 90 0.26 -7.88 9.50
CA ARG A 90 1.24 -7.52 10.52
C ARG A 90 2.08 -6.31 10.12
N ALA A 91 2.48 -6.22 8.85
CA ALA A 91 3.23 -5.09 8.33
C ALA A 91 2.44 -3.77 8.41
N LEU A 92 1.16 -3.77 8.01
CA LEU A 92 0.28 -2.61 8.14
C LEU A 92 0.12 -2.19 9.60
N ARG A 93 -0.15 -3.15 10.49
CA ARG A 93 -0.29 -2.89 11.94
C ARG A 93 0.96 -2.24 12.52
N THR A 94 2.13 -2.76 12.19
CA THR A 94 3.42 -2.24 12.65
C THR A 94 3.70 -0.85 12.09
N THR A 95 3.40 -0.62 10.81
CA THR A 95 3.53 0.70 10.16
C THR A 95 2.65 1.74 10.84
N PHE A 96 1.38 1.44 11.07
CA PHE A 96 0.49 2.37 11.75
C PHE A 96 0.89 2.59 13.20
N ARG A 97 1.40 1.56 13.89
CA ARG A 97 1.97 1.70 15.23
C ARG A 97 3.16 2.65 15.23
N ALA A 98 4.04 2.60 14.23
CA ALA A 98 5.19 3.50 14.13
C ALA A 98 4.73 4.96 14.10
N ILE A 99 3.82 5.30 13.18
CA ILE A 99 3.27 6.66 13.04
C ILE A 99 2.50 7.07 14.29
N THR A 100 1.64 6.20 14.81
CA THR A 100 0.88 6.45 16.04
C THR A 100 1.74 6.30 17.30
N SER A 101 3.07 6.19 17.20
CA SER A 101 4.01 6.29 18.33
C SER A 101 4.90 7.53 18.28
N LEU A 102 4.96 8.22 17.13
CA LEU A 102 5.67 9.51 16.98
C LEU A 102 5.09 10.55 17.94
N LYS A 103 5.95 11.25 18.69
CA LYS A 103 5.53 12.15 19.77
C LYS A 103 5.20 13.54 19.23
N ASN A 104 5.98 14.01 18.27
CA ASN A 104 5.89 15.36 17.72
C ASN A 104 5.14 15.42 16.39
N TYR A 105 4.88 14.29 15.74
CA TYR A 105 4.10 14.28 14.49
C TYR A 105 2.69 14.87 14.69
N LYS A 106 2.34 15.87 13.86
CA LYS A 106 1.02 16.54 13.82
C LYS A 106 0.37 16.50 12.43
N GLY A 107 1.00 15.86 11.46
CA GLY A 107 0.53 15.80 10.08
C GLY A 107 -0.70 14.93 9.88
N ILE A 108 -1.08 14.78 8.61
CA ILE A 108 -2.17 13.89 8.16
C ILE A 108 -1.58 12.67 7.48
N THR A 109 -1.92 11.49 7.97
CA THR A 109 -1.50 10.22 7.37
C THR A 109 -2.60 9.70 6.46
N TYR A 110 -2.29 9.52 5.19
CA TYR A 110 -3.10 8.88 4.19
C TYR A 110 -2.64 7.43 3.98
N LEU A 111 -3.59 6.51 3.89
CA LEU A 111 -3.36 5.21 3.27
C LEU A 111 -4.03 5.22 1.90
N ARG A 112 -3.26 5.01 0.83
CA ARG A 112 -3.79 4.69 -0.49
C ARG A 112 -4.07 3.20 -0.57
N THR A 113 -5.30 2.84 -0.90
CA THR A 113 -5.71 1.44 -0.93
C THR A 113 -5.12 0.69 -2.12
N PHE A 114 -5.19 -0.64 -2.06
CA PHE A 114 -4.64 -1.56 -3.03
C PHE A 114 -5.16 -1.26 -4.44
N ALA A 115 -4.26 -1.22 -5.42
CA ALA A 115 -4.63 -1.09 -6.84
C ALA A 115 -4.51 -2.47 -7.49
N PRO A 116 -5.61 -3.11 -7.92
CA PRO A 116 -5.55 -4.43 -8.52
C PRO A 116 -4.72 -4.46 -9.80
N SER A 117 -4.03 -5.58 -10.03
CA SER A 117 -3.46 -5.92 -11.33
C SER A 117 -4.52 -6.57 -12.23
N HIS A 118 -4.40 -6.44 -13.55
CA HIS A 118 -5.38 -6.97 -14.51
C HIS A 118 -4.82 -8.05 -15.43
N PHE A 119 -4.06 -9.00 -14.88
CA PHE A 119 -3.64 -10.17 -15.65
C PHE A 119 -4.84 -11.04 -16.05
N GLU A 120 -4.85 -11.45 -17.31
CA GLU A 120 -5.80 -12.37 -17.94
C GLU A 120 -5.03 -13.50 -18.61
N ASN A 121 -5.67 -14.66 -18.73
CA ASN A 121 -5.12 -15.84 -19.43
C ASN A 121 -3.77 -16.34 -18.89
N GLY A 122 -3.44 -16.06 -17.62
CA GLY A 122 -2.24 -16.52 -16.95
C GLY A 122 -1.89 -15.66 -15.75
N LEU A 123 -1.01 -16.16 -14.88
CA LEU A 123 -0.44 -15.37 -13.80
C LEU A 123 0.64 -14.41 -14.31
N TRP A 124 1.06 -13.49 -13.45
CA TRP A 124 2.11 -12.51 -13.75
C TRP A 124 3.43 -13.15 -14.21
N ASN A 125 3.73 -14.38 -13.78
CA ASN A 125 4.92 -15.17 -14.14
C ASN A 125 4.63 -16.36 -15.05
N GLU A 126 3.40 -16.52 -15.54
CA GLU A 126 2.97 -17.68 -16.33
C GLU A 126 2.35 -17.26 -17.67
N GLY A 127 2.80 -16.13 -18.22
CA GLY A 127 2.36 -15.65 -19.54
C GLY A 127 1.05 -14.86 -19.55
N GLY A 128 0.55 -14.44 -18.39
CA GLY A 128 -0.62 -13.56 -18.30
C GLY A 128 -0.42 -12.22 -19.03
N ASN A 129 -1.52 -11.60 -19.45
CA ASN A 129 -1.51 -10.31 -20.15
C ASN A 129 -2.76 -9.46 -19.83
N CYS A 130 -2.74 -8.18 -20.19
CA CYS A 130 -3.79 -7.18 -19.99
C CYS A 130 -4.01 -6.46 -21.32
N VAL A 131 -4.82 -7.04 -22.20
CA VAL A 131 -5.00 -6.55 -23.58
C VAL A 131 -6.21 -5.65 -23.76
N ARG A 132 -6.96 -5.39 -22.68
CA ARG A 132 -8.15 -4.55 -22.72
C ARG A 132 -7.78 -3.12 -23.08
N THR A 133 -8.59 -2.50 -23.92
CA THR A 133 -8.36 -1.13 -24.44
C THR A 133 -9.45 -0.15 -24.00
N ARG A 134 -10.38 -0.61 -23.15
CA ARG A 134 -11.43 0.23 -22.57
C ARG A 134 -11.62 -0.07 -21.08
N PRO A 135 -12.10 0.90 -20.29
CA PRO A 135 -12.54 0.65 -18.93
C PRO A 135 -13.64 -0.41 -18.86
N PHE A 136 -13.72 -1.06 -17.70
CA PHE A 136 -14.91 -1.81 -17.33
C PHE A 136 -16.07 -0.86 -17.01
N ARG A 137 -17.27 -1.28 -17.37
CA ARG A 137 -18.51 -0.75 -16.77
C ARG A 137 -18.66 -1.30 -15.36
N SER A 138 -19.48 -0.64 -14.54
CA SER A 138 -19.69 -1.00 -13.14
C SER A 138 -20.23 -2.42 -12.91
N ASN A 139 -20.82 -3.06 -13.94
CA ASN A 139 -21.37 -4.41 -13.89
C ASN A 139 -20.51 -5.46 -14.62
N GLU A 140 -19.35 -5.08 -15.17
CA GLU A 140 -18.48 -6.00 -15.92
C GLU A 140 -17.41 -6.66 -15.05
N THR A 141 -17.23 -6.20 -13.81
CA THR A 141 -16.25 -6.74 -12.86
C THR A 141 -16.69 -6.49 -11.43
N VAL A 142 -16.19 -7.31 -10.52
CA VAL A 142 -16.40 -7.19 -9.07
C VAL A 142 -15.09 -7.39 -8.33
N LEU A 143 -14.93 -6.73 -7.19
CA LEU A 143 -13.76 -6.91 -6.35
C LEU A 143 -13.88 -8.25 -5.60
N GLU A 144 -13.05 -9.22 -5.96
CA GLU A 144 -13.11 -10.57 -5.40
C GLU A 144 -11.72 -11.20 -5.20
N GLY A 145 -11.72 -12.37 -4.58
CA GLY A 145 -10.52 -13.19 -4.38
C GLY A 145 -9.39 -12.42 -3.68
N PRO A 146 -8.13 -12.58 -4.11
CA PRO A 146 -7.00 -11.90 -3.48
C PRO A 146 -7.10 -10.39 -3.44
N ASN A 147 -7.66 -9.77 -4.48
CA ASN A 147 -7.82 -8.31 -4.53
C ASN A 147 -8.76 -7.81 -3.40
N MET A 148 -9.85 -8.54 -3.14
CA MET A 148 -10.76 -8.26 -2.04
C MET A 148 -10.09 -8.46 -0.67
N GLU A 149 -9.34 -9.55 -0.49
CA GLU A 149 -8.64 -9.83 0.77
C GLU A 149 -7.57 -8.77 1.11
N PHE A 150 -6.79 -8.33 0.11
CA PHE A 150 -5.83 -7.24 0.27
C PHE A 150 -6.53 -5.93 0.67
N TYR A 151 -7.62 -5.60 0.00
CA TYR A 151 -8.40 -4.39 0.30
C TYR A 151 -9.02 -4.43 1.69
N MET A 152 -9.71 -5.53 2.05
CA MET A 152 -10.36 -5.67 3.35
C MET A 152 -9.34 -5.65 4.49
N THR A 153 -8.19 -6.34 4.32
CA THR A 153 -7.10 -6.31 5.31
C THR A 153 -6.58 -4.88 5.53
N GLN A 154 -6.40 -4.10 4.46
CA GLN A 154 -6.02 -2.68 4.58
C GLN A 154 -7.04 -1.86 5.35
N VAL A 155 -8.31 -1.97 4.96
CA VAL A 155 -9.39 -1.19 5.57
C VAL A 155 -9.54 -1.55 7.05
N GLU A 156 -9.48 -2.83 7.41
CA GLU A 156 -9.57 -3.28 8.80
C GLU A 156 -8.45 -2.72 9.68
N GLU A 157 -7.19 -2.91 9.28
CA GLU A 157 -6.04 -2.42 10.06
C GLU A 157 -6.00 -0.89 10.08
N PHE A 158 -6.40 -0.23 8.99
CA PHE A 158 -6.54 1.23 8.94
C PHE A 158 -7.62 1.72 9.91
N ARG A 159 -8.80 1.10 9.95
CA ARG A 159 -9.88 1.49 10.89
C ARG A 159 -9.50 1.25 12.35
N ALA A 160 -8.72 0.21 12.62
CA ALA A 160 -8.13 0.01 13.95
C ALA A 160 -7.16 1.15 14.30
N ALA A 161 -6.23 1.46 13.39
CA ALA A 161 -5.26 2.55 13.57
C ALA A 161 -5.92 3.92 13.70
N GLU A 162 -6.92 4.24 12.89
CA GLU A 162 -7.67 5.50 12.90
C GLU A 162 -8.33 5.75 14.26
N ARG A 163 -8.87 4.71 14.90
CA ARG A 163 -9.44 4.81 16.26
C ARG A 163 -8.38 5.14 17.31
N VAL A 164 -7.17 4.60 17.18
CA VAL A 164 -6.04 4.91 18.08
C VAL A 164 -5.49 6.31 17.80
N ALA A 165 -5.28 6.65 16.53
CA ALA A 165 -4.81 7.94 16.05
C ALA A 165 -5.72 9.07 16.55
N ARG A 166 -7.04 8.91 16.45
CA ARG A 166 -8.02 9.90 16.93
C ARG A 166 -7.87 10.20 18.42
N LYS A 167 -7.61 9.18 19.26
CA LYS A 167 -7.36 9.38 20.71
C LYS A 167 -6.07 10.16 20.98
N ARG A 168 -5.11 10.11 20.05
CA ARG A 168 -3.86 10.90 20.08
C ARG A 168 -3.98 12.28 19.41
N GLY A 169 -5.15 12.62 18.86
CA GLY A 169 -5.34 13.86 18.08
C GLY A 169 -4.68 13.82 16.69
N LEU A 170 -4.30 12.64 16.20
CA LEU A 170 -3.73 12.46 14.86
C LEU A 170 -4.83 12.25 13.82
N LYS A 171 -4.62 12.77 12.61
CA LYS A 171 -5.56 12.62 11.48
C LYS A 171 -5.11 11.50 10.56
N PHE A 172 -5.94 10.47 10.43
CA PHE A 172 -5.78 9.40 9.46
C PHE A 172 -6.88 9.51 8.41
N ARG A 173 -6.54 9.31 7.13
CA ARG A 173 -7.46 9.37 6.00
C ARG A 173 -7.23 8.19 5.06
N LEU A 174 -8.32 7.62 4.57
CA LEU A 174 -8.28 6.56 3.57
C LEU A 174 -8.45 7.21 2.19
N LEU A 175 -7.42 7.15 1.36
CA LEU A 175 -7.50 7.46 -0.05
C LEU A 175 -7.92 6.16 -0.76
N ASP A 176 -9.23 5.93 -0.81
CA ASP A 176 -9.82 4.71 -1.36
C ASP A 176 -9.87 4.76 -2.89
N THR A 177 -8.90 4.12 -3.51
CA THR A 177 -8.72 4.08 -4.97
C THR A 177 -9.06 2.72 -5.57
N THR A 178 -9.35 1.70 -4.75
CA THR A 178 -9.39 0.30 -5.19
C THR A 178 -10.43 0.09 -6.28
N GLN A 179 -11.67 0.53 -6.03
CA GLN A 179 -12.77 0.35 -6.97
C GLN A 179 -12.54 1.14 -8.27
N ALA A 180 -12.02 2.36 -8.16
CA ALA A 180 -11.71 3.18 -9.33
C ALA A 180 -10.65 2.49 -10.22
N MET A 181 -9.63 1.87 -9.61
CA MET A 181 -8.56 1.20 -10.35
C MET A 181 -8.97 -0.17 -10.88
N LEU A 182 -9.82 -0.91 -10.16
CA LEU A 182 -10.41 -2.16 -10.65
C LEU A 182 -11.14 -1.97 -11.99
N LEU A 183 -11.73 -0.80 -12.22
CA LEU A 183 -12.46 -0.52 -13.45
C LEU A 183 -11.56 -0.12 -14.63
N ARG A 184 -10.23 -0.11 -14.46
CA ARG A 184 -9.29 0.46 -15.43
C ARG A 184 -8.28 -0.54 -15.98
N PRO A 185 -8.70 -1.72 -16.48
CA PRO A 185 -7.76 -2.68 -17.09
C PRO A 185 -7.06 -2.09 -18.34
N ASP A 186 -7.62 -1.04 -18.94
CA ASP A 186 -7.08 -0.29 -20.08
C ASP A 186 -5.86 0.57 -19.74
N GLY A 187 -5.56 0.76 -18.45
CA GLY A 187 -4.51 1.66 -18.00
C GLY A 187 -3.10 1.09 -17.96
N HIS A 188 -2.95 -0.22 -18.15
CA HIS A 188 -1.68 -0.90 -18.00
C HIS A 188 -0.81 -0.77 -19.27
N PRO A 189 0.51 -0.68 -19.12
CA PRO A 189 1.41 -0.63 -20.26
C PRO A 189 1.48 -1.96 -21.02
N SER A 190 1.13 -3.09 -20.39
CA SER A 190 1.26 -4.43 -20.99
C SER A 190 2.68 -4.60 -21.54
N ARG A 191 2.84 -4.98 -22.80
CA ARG A 191 4.12 -5.11 -23.51
C ARG A 191 4.88 -3.80 -23.75
N TYR A 192 4.25 -2.65 -23.53
CA TYR A 192 4.86 -1.34 -23.78
C TYR A 192 5.55 -0.76 -22.55
N GLY A 193 5.67 -1.53 -21.45
CA GLY A 193 6.39 -1.13 -20.23
C GLY A 193 7.91 -1.19 -20.36
N HIS A 194 8.41 -1.78 -21.45
CA HIS A 194 9.83 -2.00 -21.72
C HIS A 194 10.19 -1.49 -23.11
N TRP A 195 11.46 -1.20 -23.32
CA TRP A 195 11.93 -0.85 -24.66
C TRP A 195 11.91 -2.08 -25.56
N ALA A 196 11.61 -1.90 -26.85
CA ALA A 196 11.49 -3.01 -27.80
C ALA A 196 12.75 -3.89 -27.96
N HIS A 197 13.92 -3.40 -27.52
CA HIS A 197 15.19 -4.11 -27.59
C HIS A 197 15.58 -4.80 -26.27
N GLU A 198 14.83 -4.59 -25.19
CA GLU A 198 15.12 -5.20 -23.89
C GLU A 198 14.63 -6.66 -23.88
N ASN A 199 15.52 -7.56 -23.47
CA ASN A 199 15.16 -8.95 -23.23
C ASN A 199 14.72 -9.12 -21.77
N VAL A 200 13.40 -9.07 -21.53
CA VAL A 200 12.81 -9.18 -20.20
C VAL A 200 11.99 -10.46 -20.04
N THR A 201 12.21 -11.17 -18.93
CA THR A 201 11.52 -12.43 -18.60
C THR A 201 10.03 -12.24 -18.34
N LEU A 202 9.65 -11.10 -17.73
CA LEU A 202 8.27 -10.73 -17.41
C LEU A 202 7.83 -9.61 -18.36
N TYR A 203 7.54 -9.98 -19.61
CA TYR A 203 7.36 -9.01 -20.68
C TYR A 203 6.08 -8.17 -20.58
N ASN A 204 4.99 -8.76 -20.05
CA ASN A 204 3.73 -8.04 -19.91
C ASN A 204 3.59 -7.44 -18.51
N ASP A 205 3.56 -6.11 -18.43
CA ASP A 205 3.31 -5.40 -17.18
C ASP A 205 1.84 -5.02 -17.04
N CYS A 206 1.16 -5.75 -16.16
CA CYS A 206 -0.24 -5.53 -15.79
C CYS A 206 -0.40 -5.10 -14.32
N VAL A 207 0.66 -4.54 -13.74
CA VAL A 207 0.72 -4.06 -12.35
C VAL A 207 0.90 -2.55 -12.32
N HIS A 208 1.84 -2.03 -13.12
CA HIS A 208 2.07 -0.60 -13.25
C HIS A 208 1.13 0.05 -14.25
N TRP A 209 1.18 1.37 -14.37
CA TRP A 209 0.21 2.16 -15.09
C TRP A 209 0.89 3.09 -16.08
N CYS A 210 0.27 3.30 -17.24
CA CYS A 210 0.71 4.31 -18.19
C CYS A 210 0.61 5.71 -17.59
N LEU A 211 1.48 6.61 -18.07
CA LEU A 211 1.41 8.06 -17.82
C LEU A 211 1.42 8.83 -19.15
N PRO A 212 0.48 9.77 -19.38
CA PRO A 212 -0.73 10.03 -18.57
C PRO A 212 -1.68 8.81 -18.56
N GLY A 213 -2.53 8.70 -17.53
CA GLY A 213 -3.34 7.49 -17.36
C GLY A 213 -4.26 7.50 -16.15
N PRO A 214 -4.87 6.36 -15.79
CA PRO A 214 -5.84 6.29 -14.69
C PRO A 214 -5.31 6.75 -13.34
N ILE A 215 -4.00 6.66 -13.13
CA ILE A 215 -3.36 7.04 -11.88
C ILE A 215 -3.31 8.56 -11.67
N ASP A 216 -3.56 9.36 -12.71
CA ASP A 216 -3.77 10.79 -12.57
C ASP A 216 -4.97 11.08 -11.64
N THR A 217 -5.99 10.21 -11.65
CA THR A 217 -7.14 10.30 -10.74
C THR A 217 -6.75 10.13 -9.26
N TRP A 218 -5.66 9.43 -8.94
CA TRP A 218 -5.17 9.36 -7.54
C TRP A 218 -4.76 10.75 -7.04
N ASN A 219 -4.10 11.52 -7.90
CA ASN A 219 -3.66 12.88 -7.57
C ASN A 219 -4.85 13.83 -7.47
N ASP A 220 -5.87 13.68 -8.33
CA ASP A 220 -7.10 14.45 -8.24
C ASP A 220 -7.84 14.21 -6.91
N PHE A 221 -8.00 12.94 -6.52
CA PHE A 221 -8.61 12.58 -5.24
C PHE A 221 -7.79 13.12 -4.06
N LEU A 222 -6.47 12.95 -4.08
CA LEU A 222 -5.60 13.46 -3.02
C LEU A 222 -5.69 14.99 -2.92
N LEU A 223 -5.65 15.70 -4.05
CA LEU A 223 -5.76 17.16 -4.08
C LEU A 223 -7.07 17.63 -3.46
N GLU A 224 -8.19 16.95 -3.78
CA GLU A 224 -9.49 17.29 -3.22
C GLU A 224 -9.60 16.99 -1.73
N MET A 225 -9.02 15.87 -1.27
CA MET A 225 -8.93 15.57 0.15
C MET A 225 -8.10 16.62 0.91
N LEU A 226 -6.98 17.08 0.33
CA LEU A 226 -6.15 18.12 0.93
C LEU A 226 -6.89 19.47 1.03
N LYS A 227 -7.63 19.86 -0.01
CA LYS A 227 -8.50 21.05 0.02
C LYS A 227 -9.56 20.93 1.11
N THR A 228 -10.24 19.79 1.18
CA THR A 228 -11.26 19.51 2.20
C THR A 228 -10.69 19.61 3.62
N GLU A 229 -9.50 19.05 3.87
CA GLU A 229 -8.87 19.13 5.20
C GLU A 229 -8.44 20.55 5.57
N ARG A 230 -8.04 21.36 4.58
CA ARG A 230 -7.75 22.78 4.80
C ARG A 230 -9.00 23.56 5.21
N LEU A 231 -10.14 23.32 4.56
CA LEU A 231 -11.42 23.95 4.90
C LEU A 231 -11.89 23.55 6.30
N ARG A 232 -11.88 22.26 6.63
CA ARG A 232 -12.20 21.76 7.98
C ARG A 232 -11.34 22.41 9.05
N SER A 233 -10.04 22.52 8.81
CA SER A 233 -9.11 23.15 9.74
C SER A 233 -9.33 24.67 9.87
N ALA A 234 -9.95 25.33 8.88
CA ALA A 234 -10.33 26.74 8.97
C ALA A 234 -11.61 26.91 9.79
N GLU A 235 -12.61 26.05 9.58
CA GLU A 235 -13.88 26.03 10.34
C GLU A 235 -13.65 25.73 11.83
N GLU A 236 -12.81 24.73 12.15
CA GLU A 236 -12.42 24.40 13.52
C GLU A 236 -11.77 25.60 14.24
N ARG A 237 -10.95 26.39 13.51
CA ARG A 237 -10.31 27.60 14.04
C ARG A 237 -11.29 28.74 14.27
N LEU A 238 -12.30 28.90 13.41
CA LEU A 238 -13.36 29.89 13.58
C LEU A 238 -14.23 29.55 14.81
N HIS A 239 -14.72 28.31 14.90
CA HIS A 239 -15.52 27.88 16.06
C HIS A 239 -14.76 27.96 17.39
N SER A 240 -13.45 27.70 17.39
CA SER A 240 -12.61 27.88 18.59
C SER A 240 -12.51 29.34 19.03
N LYS A 241 -12.45 30.29 18.08
CA LYS A 241 -12.45 31.73 18.37
C LYS A 241 -13.79 32.18 18.95
N ASP A 242 -14.90 31.77 18.34
CA ASP A 242 -16.25 32.13 18.79
C ASP A 242 -16.53 31.65 20.22
N ARG A 243 -16.12 30.41 20.55
CA ARG A 243 -16.22 29.90 21.92
C ARG A 243 -15.39 30.68 22.93
N LYS A 244 -14.21 31.19 22.55
CA LYS A 244 -13.39 32.01 23.45
C LYS A 244 -13.98 33.42 23.67
N LEU A 245 -14.72 33.94 22.69
CA LEU A 245 -15.44 35.21 22.80
C LEU A 245 -16.69 35.09 23.70
N LEU A 246 -17.37 33.95 23.71
CA LEU A 246 -18.55 33.70 24.55
C LEU A 246 -18.25 33.41 26.03
N VAL A 247 -16.99 33.16 26.38
CA VAL A 247 -16.53 32.83 27.75
C VAL A 247 -15.83 34.02 28.43
N ARG A 248 -15.89 35.20 27.82
CA ARG A 248 -15.44 36.49 28.40
C ARG A 248 -16.64 37.38 28.64
#